data_AF-A0A4R2RHS9-F1
#
_entry.id   AF-A0A4R2RHS9-F1
#
_cell.length_a   1.000
_cell.length_b   1.000
_cell.length_c   1.000
_cell.angle_alpha   90.00
_cell.angle_beta   90.00
_cell.angle_gamma   90.00
#
_symmetry.space_group_name_H-M   'P 1'
#
loop_
_entity.id
_entity.type
_entity.pdbx_description
1 polymer ?
#
loop_
_entity_poly.entity_id
_entity_poly.type
_entity_poly.pdbx_seq_one_letter_code
_entity_poly.pdbx_strand_id
1 'polypeptide(L)' 'MITIPKAVKEMLEQVRLSGKTNMLDTHAVQRVAYDMEFYRLVLWIEEHREDYFQGCLEGFQVVEDKEERD' A
#
# COMPACT_ATOMS: atom_id res chain seq x y z
N MET A 1 10.28 -8.53 -8.83
CA MET A 1 9.11 -8.79 -7.96
C MET A 1 9.09 -7.65 -6.96
N ILE A 2 8.01 -6.87 -6.89
CA ILE A 2 7.95 -5.71 -6.00
C ILE A 2 7.73 -6.18 -4.58
N THR A 3 8.61 -5.77 -3.66
CA THR A 3 8.47 -6.10 -2.23
C THR A 3 7.62 -5.07 -1.52
N ILE A 4 6.73 -5.53 -0.64
CA ILE A 4 5.88 -4.67 0.20
C ILE A 4 5.98 -5.12 1.65
N PRO A 5 6.05 -4.20 2.62
CA PRO A 5 5.98 -4.58 4.03
C PRO A 5 4.62 -5.22 4.36
N LYS A 6 4.63 -6.23 5.23
CA LYS A 6 3.42 -6.98 5.61
C LYS A 6 2.27 -6.10 6.10
N ALA A 7 2.55 -5.18 7.03
CA ALA A 7 1.54 -4.27 7.54
C ALA A 7 0.95 -3.38 6.43
N VAL A 8 1.78 -2.90 5.50
CA VAL A 8 1.34 -2.08 4.36
C VAL A 8 0.46 -2.89 3.42
N LYS A 9 0.81 -4.15 3.15
CA LYS A 9 -0.01 -5.06 2.34
C LYS A 9 -1.38 -5.32 2.95
N GLU A 10 -1.45 -5.51 4.26
CA GLU A 10 -2.71 -5.73 4.97
C GLU A 10 -3.62 -4.50 4.90
N MET A 11 -3.07 -3.29 5.10
CA MET A 11 -3.79 -2.03 4.90
C MET A 11 -4.27 -1.89 3.45
N LEU A 12 -3.41 -2.19 2.48
CA LEU A 12 -3.75 -2.13 1.06
C LEU A 12 -4.91 -3.08 0.70
N GLU A 13 -4.91 -4.28 1.27
CA GLU A 13 -5.99 -5.26 1.09
C GLU A 13 -7.31 -4.72 1.66
N GLN A 14 -7.28 -4.06 2.82
CA GLN A 14 -8.48 -3.44 3.39
C GLN A 14 -9.02 -2.31 2.52
N VAL A 15 -8.15 -1.47 1.94
CA VAL A 15 -8.57 -0.46 0.96
C VAL A 15 -9.20 -1.14 -0.26
N ARG A 16 -8.58 -2.20 -0.78
CA ARG A 16 -9.13 -2.96 -1.93
C ARG A 16 -10.50 -3.57 -1.62
N LEU A 17 -10.64 -4.20 -0.45
CA LEU A 17 -11.89 -4.81 0.01
C LEU A 17 -13.00 -3.79 0.28
N SER A 18 -12.63 -2.53 0.59
CA SER A 18 -13.61 -1.45 0.76
C SER A 18 -14.41 -1.14 -0.51
N GLY A 19 -13.85 -1.45 -1.69
CA GLY A 19 -14.48 -1.18 -2.98
C GLY A 19 -14.67 0.31 -3.32
N LYS A 20 -14.08 1.22 -2.54
CA LYS A 20 -14.29 2.68 -2.67
C LYS A 20 -13.53 3.32 -3.84
N THR A 21 -12.48 2.66 -4.35
CA THR A 21 -11.60 3.22 -5.39
C THR A 21 -11.04 2.12 -6.28
N ASN A 22 -10.62 2.51 -7.49
CA ASN A 22 -9.77 1.68 -8.34
C ASN A 22 -8.33 1.68 -7.78
N MET A 23 -7.68 0.52 -7.75
CA MET A 23 -6.33 0.40 -7.20
C MET A 23 -5.24 1.05 -8.08
N LEU A 24 -5.51 1.31 -9.37
CA LEU A 24 -4.59 2.04 -10.25
C LEU A 24 -4.73 3.56 -10.12
N ASP A 25 -5.77 4.06 -9.44
CA ASP A 25 -5.88 5.47 -9.08
C ASP A 25 -5.14 5.71 -7.76
N THR A 26 -3.83 5.94 -7.86
CA THR A 26 -2.96 6.15 -6.70
C THR A 26 -3.45 7.27 -5.78
N HIS A 27 -3.94 8.38 -6.33
CA HIS A 27 -4.39 9.52 -5.53
C HIS A 27 -5.67 9.20 -4.77
N ALA A 28 -6.61 8.50 -5.40
CA ALA A 28 -7.83 8.05 -4.73
C ALA A 28 -7.52 6.97 -3.67
N VAL A 29 -6.58 6.05 -3.93
CA VAL A 29 -6.11 5.07 -2.94
C VAL A 29 -5.51 5.75 -1.72
N GLN A 30 -4.64 6.74 -1.91
CA GLN A 30 -4.06 7.49 -0.79
C GLN A 30 -5.12 8.24 0.01
N ARG A 31 -6.12 8.82 -0.65
CA ARG A 31 -7.24 9.48 0.04
C ARG A 31 -8.06 8.50 0.87
N VAL A 32 -8.46 7.36 0.28
CA VAL A 32 -9.22 6.33 1.01
C VAL A 32 -8.39 5.74 2.15
N ALA A 33 -7.10 5.50 1.94
CA ALA A 33 -6.19 5.03 2.98
C ALA A 33 -6.06 6.05 4.12
N TYR A 34 -5.94 7.34 3.81
CA TYR A 34 -5.91 8.41 4.81
C TYR A 34 -7.21 8.48 5.62
N ASP A 35 -8.36 8.39 4.95
CA ASP A 35 -9.68 8.36 5.61
C ASP A 35 -9.87 7.12 6.50
N MET A 36 -9.15 6.03 6.23
CA MET A 36 -9.10 4.80 7.03
C MET A 36 -7.97 4.80 8.07
N GLU A 37 -7.29 5.94 8.26
CA GLU A 37 -6.15 6.11 9.18
C GLU A 37 -4.94 5.20 8.87
N PHE A 38 -4.83 4.71 7.63
CA PHE A 38 -3.71 3.89 7.14
C PHE A 38 -2.53 4.74 6.70
N TYR A 39 -2.01 5.57 7.61
CA TYR A 39 -0.96 6.54 7.29
C TYR A 39 0.32 5.90 6.77
N ARG A 40 0.66 4.70 7.26
CA ARG A 40 1.83 3.95 6.79
C ARG A 40 1.70 3.52 5.32
N LEU A 41 0.49 3.18 4.87
CA LEU A 41 0.23 2.90 3.46
C LEU A 41 0.36 4.18 2.62
N VAL A 42 -0.18 5.30 3.11
CA VAL A 42 -0.07 6.58 2.41
C VAL A 42 1.39 6.97 2.19
N LEU A 43 2.21 6.91 3.26
CA LEU A 43 3.64 7.21 3.20
C LEU A 43 4.39 6.25 2.28
N TRP A 44 4.12 4.94 2.38
CA TRP A 44 4.77 3.95 1.53
C TRP A 44 4.49 4.21 0.03
N ILE A 45 3.25 4.58 -0.33
CA ILE A 45 2.89 4.91 -1.72
C ILE A 45 3.59 6.20 -2.20
N GLU A 46 3.73 7.21 -1.35
CA GLU A 46 4.47 8.44 -1.69
C GLU A 46 5.96 8.14 -1.98
N GLU A 47 6.58 7.30 -1.15
CA GLU A 47 7.99 6.93 -1.28
C GLU A 47 8.25 5.94 -2.43
N HIS A 48 7.28 5.09 -2.77
CA HIS A 48 7.42 3.95 -3.67
C HIS A 48 6.37 3.98 -4.81
N ARG A 49 6.15 5.15 -5.41
CA ARG A 49 5.06 5.36 -6.37
C ARG A 49 5.11 4.43 -7.60
N GLU A 50 6.30 4.25 -8.17
CA GLU A 50 6.50 3.36 -9.33
C GLU A 50 6.30 1.89 -8.96
N ASP A 51 6.88 1.48 -7.82
CA ASP A 51 6.73 0.13 -7.26
C ASP A 51 5.27 -0.20 -6.94
N TYR A 52 4.50 0.76 -6.40
CA TYR A 52 3.06 0.59 -6.18
C TYR A 52 2.34 0.26 -7.49
N PHE A 53 2.56 1.06 -8.54
CA PHE A 53 1.92 0.87 -9.83
C PHE A 53 2.30 -0.50 -10.44
N GLN A 54 3.59 -0.83 -10.44
CA GLN A 54 4.07 -2.11 -10.97
C GLN A 54 3.54 -3.29 -10.14
N GLY A 55 3.52 -3.17 -8.81
CA GLY A 55 3.00 -4.21 -7.92
C GLY A 55 1.49 -4.41 -8.03
N CYS A 56 0.71 -3.39 -8.39
CA CYS A 56 -0.69 -3.57 -8.75
C CYS A 56 -0.89 -4.44 -10.00
N LEU A 57 0.06 -4.44 -10.93
CA LEU A 57 -0.01 -5.20 -12.19
C LEU A 57 0.61 -6.61 -12.05
N GLU A 58 1.75 -6.71 -11.38
CA GLU A 58 2.56 -7.93 -11.29
C GLU A 58 2.35 -8.70 -9.98
N GLY A 59 1.72 -8.08 -8.99
CA GLY A 59 1.58 -8.58 -7.62
C GLY A 59 2.72 -8.14 -6.71
N PHE A 60 2.45 -8.19 -5.40
CA PHE A 60 3.41 -7.83 -4.36
C PHE A 60 3.96 -9.07 -3.64
N GLN A 61 5.25 -9.08 -3.37
CA GLN A 61 5.91 -10.02 -2.48
C GLN A 61 5.97 -9.44 -1.06
N VAL A 62 5.34 -10.10 -0.10
CA VAL A 62 5.34 -9.65 1.29
C VAL A 62 6.71 -9.90 1.93
N VAL A 63 7.27 -8.86 2.53
CA VAL A 63 8.43 -8.95 3.42
C VAL A 63 8.00 -8.60 4.85
N GLU A 64 8.55 -9.32 5.82
CA GLU A 64 8.34 -8.99 7.23
C GLU A 64 8.97 -7.63 7.53
N ASP A 65 8.31 -6.86 8.40
CA ASP A 65 8.87 -5.60 8.86
C ASP A 65 10.20 -5.89 9.55
N LYS A 66 11.26 -5.19 9.14
CA LYS A 66 12.43 -5.09 10.01
C LYS A 66 11.95 -4.27 11.20
N GLU A 67 11.89 -4.87 12.39
CA GLU A 67 11.80 -4.11 13.63
C GLU A 67 12.95 -3.10 13.61
N GLU A 68 12.66 -1.84 13.28
CA GLU A 68 13.51 -0.72 13.65
C GLU A 68 13.46 -0.68 15.18
N ARG A 69 14.43 -1.40 15.74
CA ARG A 69 14.68 -1.52 17.16
C ARG A 69 15.39 -0.23 17.57
N ASP A 70 14.60 0.79 17.89
CA ASP A 70 15.03 1.95 18.69
C ASP A 70 14.67 1.75 20.18
#